data_AF-A0A834FNQ2-F1
#
_entry.id   AF-A0A834FNQ2-F1
#
_cell.length_a   1.000
_cell.length_b   1.000
_cell.length_c   1.000
_cell.angle_alpha   90.00
_cell.angle_beta   90.00
_cell.angle_gamma   90.00
#
_symmetry.space_group_name_H-M   'P 1'
#
loop_
_entity.id
_entity.type
_entity.pdbx_description
1 polymer ?
#
loop_
_entity_poly.entity_id
_entity_poly.type
_entity_poly.pdbx_seq_one_letter_code
_entity_poly.pdbx_strand_id
1 'polypeptide(L)'
;MSGEEEERLLPRREVRIRVVRGGNTSTLSGLLKRSTGQLGRGRGVRFHLMEGGKNLVAFSSGLLLASLYGFMAVLLQKQSLWFCVYTTVTLAGLAAFSMGLSAGARANIMVMLPTMCSARGRSFILLLFMSLLLSGPLDNTLENTERAASSLLCGAEVAANQTKELMQRAATPLFSVLDDIREISRNARAVAGRVQNFINALTDSVRHVARTLRNVLHFLVDIGDICNDKLGVPYRKCQELFAGARSDCADLLGEFNFLCDIVDTFLPLCNIARAGEFFCIIPSYVATHLKQRLADPTVAAFRKMMREFDFNISASVKLDLDVNSSRSVQQVSQDILNEISSDLRVLEKLREPLVYCSLVLLGWSFLRAVRYKRRYLRELDFDNVYITAQFRQLDERLRLGGGASVLPLTRREANTYISPRQCTRVCMCVYLCMFISPVLPSVSLQLSFRERRAVLVGVVSVLRHMLMGGLLVVLDFLVFWILDQVHLQVKGDVIARGERRPATALSRCSG
;
A
#
# COMPACT_ATOMS: atom_id res chain seq x y z
N MET A 1 -16.55 70.99 14.22
CA MET A 1 -15.72 71.33 15.39
C MET A 1 -14.28 71.49 14.92
N SER A 2 -13.64 72.58 15.34
CA SER A 2 -12.50 73.22 14.69
C SER A 2 -11.23 72.37 14.61
N GLY A 3 -10.51 72.53 13.50
CA GLY A 3 -9.17 71.97 13.26
C GLY A 3 -8.05 72.64 14.06
N GLU A 4 -8.32 73.07 15.29
CA GLU A 4 -7.33 73.69 16.19
C GLU A 4 -6.90 72.77 17.35
N GLU A 5 -7.55 71.62 17.58
CA GLU A 5 -7.17 70.71 18.67
C GLU A 5 -6.15 69.63 18.27
N GLU A 6 -6.00 69.32 16.97
CA GLU A 6 -5.05 68.31 16.50
C GLU A 6 -3.61 68.84 16.32
N GLU A 7 -3.29 70.04 16.80
CA GLU A 7 -1.90 70.54 16.86
C GLU A 7 -1.22 70.21 18.21
N ARG A 8 -1.93 69.57 19.16
CA ARG A 8 -1.43 69.34 20.53
C ARG A 8 -0.75 67.99 20.81
N LEU A 9 -0.69 67.07 19.83
CA LEU A 9 -0.21 65.69 20.08
C LEU A 9 1.02 65.25 19.26
N LEU A 10 1.63 66.12 18.45
CA LEU A 10 2.93 65.84 17.85
C LEU A 10 4.04 66.27 18.82
N PRO A 11 4.94 65.37 19.26
CA PRO A 11 6.04 65.77 20.13
C PRO A 11 6.97 66.66 19.30
N ARG A 12 6.91 67.98 19.52
CA ARG A 12 7.97 68.92 19.15
C ARG A 12 9.25 68.42 19.82
N ARG A 13 10.07 67.65 19.09
CA ARG A 13 11.40 67.26 19.55
C ARG A 13 12.31 68.48 19.44
N GLU A 14 12.29 69.29 20.49
CA GLU A 14 13.31 70.30 20.72
C GLU A 14 14.64 69.58 21.00
N VAL A 15 15.58 69.67 20.07
CA VAL A 15 16.91 69.10 20.28
C VAL A 15 17.75 70.21 20.91
N ARG A 16 18.04 70.04 22.21
CA ARG A 16 18.96 70.93 22.94
C ARG A 16 20.37 70.38 22.86
N ILE A 17 21.23 71.09 22.16
CA ILE A 17 22.66 70.78 22.07
C ILE A 17 23.39 71.78 22.94
N ARG A 18 24.12 71.30 23.97
CA ARG A 18 25.02 72.15 24.75
C ARG A 18 26.30 72.35 23.95
N VAL A 19 26.63 73.60 23.68
CA VAL A 19 27.88 73.99 23.03
C VAL A 19 28.72 74.73 24.09
N VAL A 20 29.96 74.30 24.29
CA VAL A 20 30.89 74.97 25.20
C VAL A 20 31.80 75.87 24.35
N ARG A 21 31.80 77.18 24.64
CA ARG A 21 32.61 78.18 23.95
C ARG A 21 33.48 78.91 24.97
N GLY A 22 34.80 78.69 24.92
CA GLY A 22 35.78 79.44 25.72
C GLY A 22 35.46 79.49 27.23
N GLY A 23 35.04 78.36 27.82
CA GLY A 23 34.67 78.26 29.23
C GLY A 23 33.20 78.56 29.56
N ASN A 24 32.41 79.12 28.65
CA ASN A 24 30.97 79.33 28.83
C ASN A 24 30.12 78.28 28.09
N THR A 25 29.12 77.73 28.78
CA THR A 25 28.20 76.73 28.22
C THR A 25 26.95 77.44 27.68
N SER A 26 26.72 77.39 26.37
CA SER A 26 25.50 77.90 25.73
C SER A 26 24.65 76.74 25.22
N THR A 27 23.37 76.73 25.58
CA THR A 27 22.39 75.77 25.08
C THR A 27 21.81 76.27 23.77
N LEU A 28 22.09 75.59 22.66
CA LEU A 28 21.44 75.85 21.38
C LEU A 28 20.19 74.96 21.28
N SER A 29 19.01 75.58 21.38
CA SER A 29 17.72 74.92 21.13
C SER A 29 17.41 74.96 19.64
N GLY A 30 17.54 73.82 18.97
CA GLY A 30 17.07 73.65 17.60
C GLY A 30 15.65 73.11 17.57
N LEU A 31 14.67 73.94 17.20
CA LEU A 31 13.37 73.45 16.77
C LEU A 31 13.54 72.82 15.38
N LEU A 32 13.44 71.50 15.28
CA LEU A 32 13.23 70.80 14.01
C LEU A 32 11.85 71.16 13.46
N LYS A 33 11.67 72.40 12.98
CA LYS A 33 10.52 72.77 12.16
C LYS A 33 10.65 72.01 10.84
N ARG A 34 9.76 71.04 10.62
CA ARG A 34 9.43 70.60 9.26
C ARG A 34 9.01 71.87 8.52
N SER A 35 9.74 72.23 7.47
CA SER A 35 9.57 73.49 6.74
C SER A 35 8.15 73.62 6.18
N THR A 36 7.20 74.09 6.98
CA THR A 36 5.94 74.69 6.54
C THR A 36 6.17 76.19 6.46
N GLY A 37 6.88 76.62 5.42
CA GLY A 37 6.85 78.02 5.03
C GLY A 37 5.43 78.35 4.60
N GLN A 38 4.87 79.46 5.10
CA GLN A 38 3.60 80.02 4.61
C GLN A 38 3.72 80.16 3.08
N LEU A 39 3.07 79.25 2.37
CA LEU A 39 3.11 79.17 0.92
C LEU A 39 1.89 79.90 0.37
N GLY A 40 2.10 80.86 -0.55
CA GLY A 40 1.03 81.57 -1.22
C GLY A 40 0.00 80.64 -1.87
N ARG A 41 -1.26 81.09 -1.94
CA ARG A 41 -2.47 80.32 -2.30
C ARG A 41 -2.33 79.41 -3.53
N GLY A 42 -1.56 79.82 -4.55
CA GLY A 42 -1.27 79.01 -5.75
C GLY A 42 -0.21 77.90 -5.57
N ARG A 43 0.78 78.08 -4.69
CA ARG A 43 1.76 77.03 -4.35
C ARG A 43 1.18 75.98 -3.39
N GLY A 44 0.21 76.36 -2.55
CA GLY A 44 -0.54 75.44 -1.69
C GLY A 44 -1.31 74.37 -2.49
N VAL A 45 -2.05 74.79 -3.53
CA VAL A 45 -2.78 73.86 -4.41
C VAL A 45 -1.82 72.88 -5.10
N ARG A 46 -0.70 73.37 -5.64
CA ARG A 46 0.33 72.51 -6.27
C ARG A 46 0.96 71.52 -5.28
N PHE A 47 1.14 71.93 -4.02
CA PHE A 47 1.62 71.06 -2.95
C PHE A 47 0.60 69.97 -2.61
N HIS A 48 -0.69 70.30 -2.45
CA HIS A 48 -1.75 69.31 -2.23
C HIS A 48 -1.91 68.35 -3.41
N LEU A 49 -1.76 68.84 -4.65
CA LEU A 49 -1.79 68.00 -5.86
C LEU A 49 -0.60 67.02 -5.90
N MET A 50 0.61 67.48 -5.55
CA MET A 50 1.79 66.62 -5.46
C MET A 50 1.69 65.60 -4.31
N GLU A 51 1.14 65.98 -3.16
CA GLU A 51 0.96 65.08 -2.02
C GLU A 51 -0.11 64.01 -2.33
N GLY A 52 -1.22 64.41 -2.98
CA GLY A 52 -2.24 63.50 -3.50
C GLY A 52 -1.67 62.52 -4.55
N GLY A 53 -0.87 63.04 -5.50
CA GLY A 53 -0.17 62.21 -6.48
C GLY A 53 0.77 61.18 -5.86
N LYS A 54 1.54 61.57 -4.83
CA LYS A 54 2.41 60.65 -4.07
C LYS A 54 1.62 59.55 -3.36
N ASN A 55 0.48 59.87 -2.79
CA ASN A 55 -0.38 58.88 -2.12
C ASN A 55 -1.04 57.94 -3.13
N LEU A 56 -1.45 58.45 -4.30
CA LEU A 56 -2.00 57.63 -5.40
C LEU A 56 -0.96 56.67 -5.97
N VAL A 57 0.28 57.13 -6.17
CA VAL A 57 1.42 56.28 -6.59
C VAL A 57 1.73 55.23 -5.53
N ALA A 58 1.67 55.60 -4.24
CA ALA A 58 1.87 54.63 -3.17
C ALA A 58 0.75 53.57 -3.15
N PHE A 59 -0.51 53.98 -3.33
CA PHE A 59 -1.65 53.07 -3.44
C PHE A 59 -1.49 52.08 -4.60
N SER A 60 -1.18 52.58 -5.80
CA SER A 60 -0.97 51.73 -6.98
C SER A 60 0.22 50.78 -6.82
N SER A 61 1.30 51.22 -6.17
CA SER A 61 2.43 50.34 -5.86
C SER A 61 2.06 49.24 -4.85
N GLY A 62 1.20 49.53 -3.88
CA GLY A 62 0.68 48.53 -2.94
C GLY A 62 -0.20 47.49 -3.64
N LEU A 63 -1.04 47.93 -4.58
CA LEU A 63 -1.85 47.04 -5.42
C LEU A 63 -0.96 46.14 -6.29
N LEU A 64 0.03 46.73 -6.98
CA LEU A 64 0.97 45.99 -7.82
C LEU A 64 1.72 44.90 -7.04
N LEU A 65 2.22 45.21 -5.84
CA LEU A 65 2.92 44.23 -5.00
C LEU A 65 2.03 43.07 -4.58
N ALA A 66 0.77 43.35 -4.22
CA ALA A 66 -0.19 42.30 -3.87
C ALA A 66 -0.62 41.46 -5.08
N SER A 67 -0.79 42.08 -6.25
CA SER A 67 -1.07 41.38 -7.51
C SER A 67 0.09 40.49 -7.94
N LEU A 68 1.34 40.96 -7.80
CA LEU A 68 2.53 40.16 -8.07
C LEU A 68 2.63 38.96 -7.13
N TYR A 69 2.38 39.16 -5.83
CA TYR A 69 2.31 38.05 -4.87
C TYR A 69 1.23 37.04 -5.25
N GLY A 70 0.04 37.52 -5.63
CA GLY A 70 -1.08 36.68 -6.06
C GLY A 70 -0.81 35.89 -7.32
N PHE A 71 -0.27 36.54 -8.35
CA PHE A 71 0.14 35.89 -9.59
C PHE A 71 1.18 34.80 -9.34
N MET A 72 2.18 35.08 -8.49
CA MET A 72 3.14 34.09 -8.05
C MET A 72 2.48 32.94 -7.28
N ALA A 73 1.50 33.20 -6.41
CA ALA A 73 0.76 32.15 -5.72
C ALA A 73 -0.05 31.24 -6.67
N VAL A 74 -0.68 31.79 -7.72
CA VAL A 74 -1.40 31.00 -8.75
C VAL A 74 -0.44 30.12 -9.54
N LEU A 75 0.63 30.71 -10.10
CA LEU A 75 1.58 29.98 -10.95
C LEU A 75 2.32 28.89 -10.18
N LEU A 76 2.65 29.18 -8.92
CA LEU A 76 3.52 28.33 -8.13
C LEU A 76 2.69 27.31 -7.35
N GLN A 77 1.67 27.72 -6.60
CA GLN A 77 1.03 26.83 -5.64
C GLN A 77 -0.10 25.98 -6.22
N LYS A 78 -0.48 26.14 -7.51
CA LYS A 78 -1.52 25.35 -8.22
C LYS A 78 -2.81 25.16 -7.38
N GLN A 79 -3.18 26.19 -6.62
CA GLN A 79 -4.28 26.15 -5.63
C GLN A 79 -5.65 26.34 -6.27
N SER A 80 -6.71 26.08 -5.50
CA SER A 80 -8.06 26.45 -5.91
C SER A 80 -8.13 27.95 -6.23
N LEU A 81 -8.65 28.27 -7.41
CA LEU A 81 -8.72 29.64 -7.92
C LEU A 81 -9.41 30.58 -6.92
N TRP A 82 -10.46 30.10 -6.27
CA TRP A 82 -11.23 30.84 -5.27
C TRP A 82 -10.41 31.23 -4.04
N PHE A 83 -9.64 30.31 -3.47
CA PHE A 83 -8.79 30.61 -2.32
C PHE A 83 -7.73 31.66 -2.68
N CYS A 84 -7.15 31.57 -3.87
CA CYS A 84 -6.19 32.56 -4.35
C CYS A 84 -6.85 33.92 -4.57
N VAL A 85 -8.07 33.97 -5.10
CA VAL A 85 -8.81 35.23 -5.28
C VAL A 85 -9.10 35.88 -3.92
N TYR A 86 -9.62 35.15 -2.93
CA TYR A 86 -9.91 35.71 -1.61
C TYR A 86 -8.66 36.24 -0.90
N THR A 87 -7.57 35.46 -0.93
CA THR A 87 -6.31 35.86 -0.27
C THR A 87 -5.65 37.05 -0.95
N THR A 88 -5.69 37.13 -2.27
CA THR A 88 -5.08 38.23 -3.02
C THR A 88 -5.87 39.53 -2.94
N VAL A 89 -7.20 39.47 -3.00
CA VAL A 89 -8.06 40.64 -2.83
C VAL A 89 -7.92 41.22 -1.43
N THR A 90 -7.90 40.37 -0.39
CA THR A 90 -7.68 40.82 0.99
C THR A 90 -6.31 41.46 1.19
N LEU A 91 -5.24 40.84 0.66
CA LEU A 91 -3.89 41.41 0.67
C LEU A 91 -3.79 42.71 -0.12
N ALA A 92 -4.43 42.79 -1.29
CA ALA A 92 -4.45 43.97 -2.13
C ALA A 92 -5.12 45.15 -1.45
N GLY A 93 -6.28 44.93 -0.81
CA GLY A 93 -6.94 45.95 0.02
C GLY A 93 -6.01 46.44 1.13
N LEU A 94 -5.50 45.52 1.96
CA LEU A 94 -4.63 45.87 3.08
C LEU A 94 -3.36 46.61 2.63
N ALA A 95 -2.69 46.13 1.58
CA ALA A 95 -1.45 46.74 1.07
C ALA A 95 -1.70 48.09 0.39
N ALA A 96 -2.70 48.20 -0.47
CA ALA A 96 -2.99 49.42 -1.22
C ALA A 96 -3.46 50.55 -0.28
N PHE A 97 -4.40 50.27 0.63
CA PHE A 97 -4.89 51.28 1.58
C PHE A 97 -3.82 51.66 2.61
N SER A 98 -3.05 50.70 3.13
CA SER A 98 -1.97 51.02 4.09
C SER A 98 -0.85 51.85 3.44
N MET A 99 -0.50 51.57 2.18
CA MET A 99 0.45 52.38 1.42
C MET A 99 -0.11 53.76 1.04
N GLY A 100 -1.38 53.86 0.67
CA GLY A 100 -1.99 55.13 0.27
C GLY A 100 -2.18 56.09 1.45
N LEU A 101 -2.62 55.59 2.60
CA LEU A 101 -3.08 56.43 3.72
C LEU A 101 -2.02 56.69 4.79
N SER A 102 -1.10 55.75 5.06
CA SER A 102 -0.18 55.85 6.21
C SER A 102 1.28 56.00 5.80
N ALA A 103 1.89 57.14 6.14
CA ALA A 103 3.34 57.34 6.03
C ALA A 103 4.15 56.32 6.85
N GLY A 104 3.60 55.91 8.00
CA GLY A 104 4.22 54.91 8.87
C GLY A 104 4.25 53.52 8.25
N ALA A 105 3.11 53.08 7.69
CA ALA A 105 2.97 51.78 7.05
C ALA A 105 3.77 51.71 5.73
N ARG A 106 3.76 52.78 4.92
CA ARG A 106 4.62 52.91 3.73
C ARG A 106 6.08 52.58 4.03
N ALA A 107 6.62 53.18 5.10
CA ALA A 107 8.01 52.95 5.50
C ALA A 107 8.24 51.50 5.95
N ASN A 108 7.29 50.87 6.65
CA ASN A 108 7.41 49.47 7.05
C ASN A 108 7.43 48.53 5.83
N ILE A 109 6.55 48.75 4.86
CA ILE A 109 6.47 47.93 3.63
C ILE A 109 7.73 48.12 2.77
N MET A 110 8.23 49.35 2.65
CA MET A 110 9.49 49.63 1.94
C MET A 110 10.71 49.00 2.60
N VAL A 111 10.74 48.89 3.94
CA VAL A 111 11.80 48.16 4.66
C VAL A 111 11.59 46.64 4.56
N MET A 112 10.35 46.17 4.50
CA MET A 112 10.03 44.75 4.37
C MET A 112 10.63 44.15 3.08
N LEU A 113 10.52 44.86 1.95
CA LEU A 113 10.98 44.38 0.64
C LEU A 113 12.48 43.96 0.64
N PRO A 114 13.46 44.81 1.02
CA PRO A 114 14.85 44.39 1.15
C PRO A 114 15.08 43.29 2.18
N THR A 115 14.30 43.26 3.27
CA THR A 115 14.48 42.22 4.31
C THR A 115 14.07 40.83 3.81
N MET A 116 13.16 40.73 2.84
CA MET A 116 12.82 39.47 2.16
C MET A 116 13.96 38.99 1.24
N CYS A 117 14.78 39.89 0.72
CA CYS A 117 15.98 39.55 -0.04
C CYS A 117 17.23 39.27 0.84
N SER A 118 17.11 39.42 2.17
CA SER A 118 18.21 39.16 3.12
C SER A 118 18.48 37.66 3.31
N ALA A 119 19.60 37.31 3.96
CA ALA A 119 20.00 35.92 4.23
C ALA A 119 18.88 35.05 4.85
N ARG A 120 18.05 35.62 5.72
CA ARG A 120 16.92 34.90 6.34
C ARG A 120 15.68 34.82 5.44
N GLY A 121 15.49 35.80 4.55
CA GLY A 121 14.42 35.77 3.56
C GLY A 121 14.72 34.80 2.41
N ARG A 122 16.01 34.63 2.06
CA ARG A 122 16.47 33.58 1.14
C ARG A 122 16.06 32.18 1.59
N SER A 123 16.20 31.84 2.87
CA SER A 123 15.73 30.54 3.38
C SER A 123 14.23 30.31 3.15
N PHE A 124 13.41 31.36 3.22
CA PHE A 124 11.97 31.26 2.94
C PHE A 124 11.65 31.09 1.46
N ILE A 125 12.36 31.84 0.60
CA ILE A 125 12.24 31.68 -0.86
C ILE A 125 12.70 30.28 -1.26
N LEU A 126 13.75 29.74 -0.63
CA LEU A 126 14.25 28.39 -0.87
C LEU A 126 13.26 27.32 -0.40
N LEU A 127 12.59 27.49 0.74
CA LEU A 127 11.53 26.58 1.18
C LEU A 127 10.35 26.57 0.20
N LEU A 128 9.92 27.73 -0.27
CA LEU A 128 8.88 27.84 -1.30
C LEU A 128 9.33 27.19 -2.62
N PHE A 129 10.56 27.45 -3.04
CA PHE A 129 11.15 26.84 -4.24
C PHE A 129 11.25 25.32 -4.15
N MET A 130 11.64 24.76 -3.00
CA MET A 130 11.64 23.30 -2.80
C MET A 130 10.23 22.72 -2.83
N SER A 131 9.24 23.41 -2.23
CA SER A 131 7.84 22.96 -2.28
C SER A 131 7.27 22.93 -3.69
N LEU A 132 7.74 23.84 -4.55
CA LEU A 132 7.38 23.90 -5.97
C LEU A 132 7.97 22.77 -6.77
N LEU A 133 9.26 22.52 -6.55
CA LEU A 133 9.98 21.45 -7.22
C LEU A 133 9.43 20.07 -6.86
N LEU A 134 8.81 19.90 -5.69
CA LEU A 134 8.15 18.64 -5.34
C LEU A 134 6.74 18.54 -5.93
N SER A 135 5.98 19.64 -5.99
CA SER A 135 4.56 19.59 -6.37
C SER A 135 4.34 19.15 -7.83
N GLY A 136 5.19 19.59 -8.76
CA GLY A 136 5.06 19.23 -10.18
C GLY A 136 5.33 17.74 -10.47
N PRO A 137 6.52 17.22 -10.14
CA PRO A 137 6.86 15.80 -10.23
C PRO A 137 5.88 14.88 -9.50
N LEU A 138 5.39 15.29 -8.33
CA LEU A 138 4.43 14.49 -7.57
C LEU A 138 3.10 14.32 -8.32
N ASP A 139 2.52 15.41 -8.83
CA ASP A 139 1.30 15.36 -9.65
C ASP A 139 1.52 14.48 -10.91
N ASN A 140 2.68 14.64 -11.57
CA ASN A 140 3.03 13.92 -12.80
C ASN A 140 3.23 12.41 -12.54
N THR A 141 3.95 12.05 -11.48
CA THR A 141 4.14 10.66 -11.07
C THR A 141 2.81 10.02 -10.70
N LEU A 142 1.94 10.74 -9.97
CA LEU A 142 0.60 10.28 -9.63
C LEU A 142 -0.20 9.91 -10.89
N GLU A 143 -0.32 10.84 -11.82
CA GLU A 143 -1.08 10.64 -13.06
C GLU A 143 -0.48 9.50 -13.92
N ASN A 144 0.86 9.41 -13.98
CA ASN A 144 1.54 8.33 -14.71
C ASN A 144 1.34 6.97 -14.03
N THR A 145 1.38 6.89 -12.71
CA THR A 145 1.14 5.64 -11.97
C THR A 145 -0.31 5.18 -12.11
N GLU A 146 -1.28 6.10 -12.08
CA GLU A 146 -2.69 5.78 -12.29
C GLU A 146 -2.93 5.24 -13.71
N ARG A 147 -2.36 5.88 -14.73
CA ARG A 147 -2.42 5.41 -16.12
C ARG A 147 -1.70 4.09 -16.34
N ALA A 148 -0.52 3.91 -15.73
CA ALA A 148 0.25 2.68 -15.84
C ALA A 148 -0.51 1.51 -15.20
N ALA A 149 -1.06 1.72 -14.00
CA ALA A 149 -1.89 0.75 -13.32
C ALA A 149 -3.14 0.43 -14.14
N SER A 150 -3.94 1.41 -14.58
CA SER A 150 -5.14 1.13 -15.39
C SER A 150 -4.84 0.33 -16.67
N SER A 151 -3.72 0.63 -17.34
CA SER A 151 -3.24 -0.10 -18.52
C SER A 151 -2.84 -1.54 -18.20
N LEU A 152 -2.09 -1.76 -17.12
CA LEU A 152 -1.69 -3.09 -16.66
C LEU A 152 -2.90 -3.96 -16.32
N LEU A 153 -3.94 -3.35 -15.74
CA LEU A 153 -5.17 -4.04 -15.33
C LEU A 153 -6.02 -4.46 -16.53
N CYS A 154 -6.14 -3.58 -17.52
CA CYS A 154 -6.76 -3.94 -18.80
C CYS A 154 -5.99 -5.08 -19.48
N GLY A 155 -4.65 -5.07 -19.43
CA GLY A 155 -3.81 -6.18 -19.91
C GLY A 155 -4.08 -7.49 -19.18
N ALA A 156 -4.17 -7.46 -17.84
CA ALA A 156 -4.48 -8.63 -17.03
C ALA A 156 -5.89 -9.20 -17.29
N GLU A 157 -6.89 -8.33 -17.49
CA GLU A 157 -8.25 -8.74 -17.87
C GLU A 157 -8.28 -9.45 -19.23
N VAL A 158 -7.60 -8.88 -20.23
CA VAL A 158 -7.48 -9.50 -21.56
C VAL A 158 -6.79 -10.86 -21.46
N ALA A 159 -5.69 -10.95 -20.72
CA ALA A 159 -4.96 -12.20 -20.51
C ALA A 159 -5.82 -13.25 -19.80
N ALA A 160 -6.60 -12.87 -18.78
CA ALA A 160 -7.50 -13.77 -18.06
C ALA A 160 -8.61 -14.31 -18.99
N ASN A 161 -9.21 -13.44 -19.80
CA ASN A 161 -10.27 -13.83 -20.73
C ASN A 161 -9.74 -14.78 -21.82
N GLN A 162 -8.54 -14.50 -22.35
CA GLN A 162 -7.86 -15.39 -23.30
C GLN A 162 -7.50 -16.74 -22.69
N THR A 163 -7.02 -16.76 -21.44
CA THR A 163 -6.67 -18.01 -20.74
C THR A 163 -7.91 -18.88 -20.54
N LYS A 164 -9.05 -18.27 -20.21
CA LYS A 164 -10.34 -18.96 -20.09
C LYS A 164 -10.77 -19.59 -21.41
N GLU A 165 -10.64 -18.86 -22.52
CA GLU A 165 -10.96 -19.38 -23.86
C GLU A 165 -10.04 -20.55 -24.26
N LEU A 166 -8.73 -20.42 -24.00
CA LEU A 166 -7.76 -21.49 -24.26
C LEU A 166 -8.02 -22.73 -23.40
N MET A 167 -8.36 -22.55 -22.11
CA MET A 167 -8.74 -23.66 -21.22
C MET A 167 -10.01 -24.36 -21.71
N GLN A 168 -11.01 -23.62 -22.19
CA GLN A 168 -12.20 -24.22 -22.80
C GLN A 168 -11.86 -25.04 -24.05
N ARG A 169 -10.98 -24.51 -24.92
CA ARG A 169 -10.52 -25.23 -26.12
C ARG A 169 -9.61 -26.43 -25.81
N ALA A 170 -8.85 -26.39 -24.72
CA ALA A 170 -8.03 -27.51 -24.26
C ALA A 170 -8.88 -28.60 -23.58
N ALA A 171 -10.01 -28.23 -22.97
CA ALA A 171 -10.95 -29.17 -22.36
C ALA A 171 -11.82 -29.92 -23.38
N THR A 172 -12.11 -29.33 -24.55
CA THR A 172 -12.90 -29.99 -25.61
C THR A 172 -12.40 -31.40 -26.01
N PRO A 173 -11.11 -31.66 -26.29
CA PRO A 173 -10.64 -33.01 -26.60
C PRO A 173 -10.68 -33.97 -25.42
N LEU A 174 -10.65 -33.47 -24.18
CA LEU A 174 -10.78 -34.29 -22.97
C LEU A 174 -12.17 -34.92 -22.85
N PHE A 175 -13.22 -34.24 -23.34
CA PHE A 175 -14.57 -34.81 -23.36
C PHE A 175 -14.70 -36.00 -24.31
N SER A 176 -14.01 -36.02 -25.46
CA SER A 176 -14.06 -37.19 -26.35
C SER A 176 -13.36 -38.41 -25.75
N VAL A 177 -12.20 -38.20 -25.12
CA VAL A 177 -11.47 -39.29 -24.44
C VAL A 177 -12.27 -39.83 -23.24
N LEU A 178 -12.98 -38.96 -22.51
CA LEU A 178 -13.89 -39.37 -21.44
C LEU A 178 -15.05 -40.24 -21.95
N ASP A 179 -15.57 -39.94 -23.13
CA ASP A 179 -16.64 -40.74 -23.75
C ASP A 179 -16.13 -42.11 -24.20
N ASP A 180 -14.91 -42.19 -24.76
CA ASP A 180 -14.25 -43.46 -25.09
C ASP A 180 -14.02 -44.33 -23.82
N ILE A 181 -13.55 -43.72 -22.73
CA ILE A 181 -13.38 -44.40 -21.44
C ILE A 181 -14.72 -44.88 -20.88
N ARG A 182 -15.78 -44.06 -21.01
CA ARG A 182 -17.15 -44.47 -20.61
C ARG A 182 -17.63 -45.65 -21.42
N GLU A 183 -17.38 -45.68 -22.72
CA GLU A 183 -17.74 -46.80 -23.60
C GLU A 183 -17.02 -48.09 -23.18
N ILE A 184 -15.71 -48.02 -22.97
CA ILE A 184 -14.91 -49.15 -22.46
C ILE A 184 -15.47 -49.64 -21.11
N SER A 185 -15.80 -48.71 -20.20
CA SER A 185 -16.36 -49.06 -18.89
C SER A 185 -17.74 -49.74 -18.98
N ARG A 186 -18.59 -49.34 -19.93
CA ARG A 186 -19.90 -49.96 -20.18
C ARG A 186 -19.74 -51.37 -20.74
N ASN A 187 -18.84 -51.55 -21.71
CA ASN A 187 -18.53 -52.86 -22.28
C ASN A 187 -17.94 -53.82 -21.24
N ALA A 188 -17.03 -53.33 -20.38
CA ALA A 188 -16.48 -54.11 -19.27
C ALA A 188 -17.55 -54.52 -18.26
N ARG A 189 -18.50 -53.63 -17.89
CA ARG A 189 -19.64 -54.00 -17.04
C ARG A 189 -20.53 -55.06 -17.67
N ALA A 190 -20.79 -54.96 -18.97
CA ALA A 190 -21.59 -55.96 -19.69
C ALA A 190 -20.90 -57.34 -19.74
N VAL A 191 -19.56 -57.38 -19.80
CA VAL A 191 -18.79 -58.63 -19.70
C VAL A 191 -18.80 -59.16 -18.27
N ALA A 192 -18.56 -58.31 -17.26
CA ALA A 192 -18.61 -58.71 -15.85
C ALA A 192 -19.98 -59.29 -15.46
N GLY A 193 -21.07 -58.69 -15.94
CA GLY A 193 -22.43 -59.23 -15.73
C GLY A 193 -22.63 -60.62 -16.35
N ARG A 194 -22.08 -60.86 -17.55
CA ARG A 194 -22.11 -62.18 -18.20
C ARG A 194 -21.30 -63.22 -17.41
N VAL A 195 -20.11 -62.86 -16.94
CA VAL A 195 -19.27 -63.74 -16.11
C VAL A 195 -19.97 -64.06 -14.78
N GLN A 196 -20.58 -63.07 -14.13
CA GLN A 196 -21.31 -63.30 -12.88
C GLN A 196 -22.51 -64.25 -13.07
N ASN A 197 -23.27 -64.08 -14.15
CA ASN A 197 -24.38 -64.98 -14.46
C ASN A 197 -23.90 -66.42 -14.70
N PHE A 198 -22.78 -66.60 -15.40
CA PHE A 198 -22.16 -67.91 -15.60
C PHE A 198 -21.68 -68.54 -14.28
N ILE A 199 -21.01 -67.77 -13.43
CA ILE A 199 -20.56 -68.22 -12.10
C ILE A 199 -21.76 -68.64 -11.24
N ASN A 200 -22.85 -67.88 -11.25
CA ASN A 200 -24.07 -68.22 -10.51
C ASN A 200 -24.67 -69.55 -11.01
N ALA A 201 -24.77 -69.73 -12.33
CA ALA A 201 -25.27 -70.99 -12.91
C ALA A 201 -24.38 -72.21 -12.54
N LEU A 202 -23.06 -72.02 -12.55
CA LEU A 202 -22.12 -73.06 -12.11
C LEU A 202 -22.26 -73.35 -10.60
N THR A 203 -22.45 -72.30 -9.79
CA THR A 203 -22.69 -72.40 -8.34
C THR A 203 -23.91 -73.25 -8.04
N ASP A 204 -25.01 -73.03 -8.77
CA ASP A 204 -26.25 -73.79 -8.57
C ASP A 204 -26.06 -75.27 -8.89
N SER A 205 -25.30 -75.57 -9.95
CA SER A 205 -24.95 -76.93 -10.36
C SER A 205 -24.11 -77.64 -9.29
N VAL A 206 -23.03 -76.99 -8.80
CA VAL A 206 -22.16 -77.54 -7.75
C VAL A 206 -22.91 -77.69 -6.43
N ARG A 207 -23.80 -76.75 -6.10
CA ARG A 207 -24.65 -76.84 -4.91
C ARG A 207 -25.58 -78.05 -5.00
N HIS A 208 -26.07 -78.40 -6.19
CA HIS A 208 -26.87 -79.62 -6.39
C HIS A 208 -26.04 -80.88 -6.11
N VAL A 209 -24.84 -80.99 -6.68
CA VAL A 209 -23.92 -82.12 -6.43
C VAL A 209 -23.55 -82.24 -4.95
N ALA A 210 -23.26 -81.12 -4.29
CA ALA A 210 -22.91 -81.10 -2.87
C ALA A 210 -24.08 -81.56 -1.98
N ARG A 211 -25.34 -81.24 -2.34
CA ARG A 211 -26.52 -81.76 -1.63
C ARG A 211 -26.64 -83.28 -1.80
N THR A 212 -26.47 -83.79 -3.02
CA THR A 212 -26.52 -85.24 -3.28
C THR A 212 -25.44 -85.99 -2.50
N LEU A 213 -24.19 -85.49 -2.51
CA LEU A 213 -23.09 -86.07 -1.73
C LEU A 213 -23.37 -86.08 -0.22
N ARG A 214 -23.96 -85.00 0.32
CA ARG A 214 -24.36 -84.95 1.74
C ARG A 214 -25.45 -85.97 2.05
N ASN A 215 -26.44 -86.12 1.19
CA ASN A 215 -27.52 -87.10 1.38
C ASN A 215 -26.96 -88.54 1.37
N VAL A 216 -26.02 -88.84 0.46
CA VAL A 216 -25.34 -90.15 0.41
C VAL A 216 -24.49 -90.39 1.66
N LEU A 217 -23.74 -89.38 2.13
CA LEU A 217 -22.96 -89.47 3.36
C LEU A 217 -23.83 -89.71 4.59
N HIS A 218 -24.95 -88.99 4.71
CA HIS A 218 -25.92 -89.21 5.78
C HIS A 218 -26.49 -90.63 5.74
N PHE A 219 -26.91 -91.10 4.57
CA PHE A 219 -27.41 -92.46 4.41
C PHE A 219 -26.37 -93.52 4.83
N LEU A 220 -25.10 -93.35 4.45
CA LEU A 220 -24.05 -94.31 4.78
C LEU A 220 -23.72 -94.35 6.28
N VAL A 221 -23.81 -93.22 6.97
CA VAL A 221 -23.67 -93.18 8.44
C VAL A 221 -24.89 -93.80 9.10
N ASP A 222 -26.10 -93.38 8.72
CA ASP A 222 -27.35 -93.87 9.29
C ASP A 222 -27.49 -95.39 9.12
N ILE A 223 -27.16 -95.94 7.95
CA ILE A 223 -27.22 -97.40 7.73
C ILE A 223 -26.16 -98.15 8.52
N GLY A 224 -25.00 -97.53 8.76
CA GLY A 224 -23.96 -98.06 9.64
C GLY A 224 -24.41 -98.12 11.09
N ASP A 225 -25.07 -97.07 11.57
CA ASP A 225 -25.62 -97.00 12.93
C ASP A 225 -26.77 -98.00 13.11
N ILE A 226 -27.71 -98.08 12.17
CA ILE A 226 -28.78 -99.09 12.17
C ILE A 226 -28.21 -100.51 12.17
N CYS A 227 -27.13 -100.75 11.41
CA CYS A 227 -26.45 -102.04 11.37
C CYS A 227 -25.89 -102.40 12.75
N ASN A 228 -25.15 -101.50 13.39
CA ASN A 228 -24.62 -101.70 14.75
C ASN A 228 -25.75 -101.93 15.77
N ASP A 229 -26.85 -101.17 15.67
CA ASP A 229 -27.98 -101.24 16.58
C ASP A 229 -28.87 -102.48 16.39
N LYS A 230 -28.87 -103.13 15.22
CA LYS A 230 -29.69 -104.32 14.96
C LYS A 230 -28.88 -105.62 14.94
N LEU A 231 -27.65 -105.60 14.43
CA LEU A 231 -26.77 -106.78 14.31
C LEU A 231 -25.77 -106.91 15.46
N GLY A 232 -25.57 -105.88 16.30
CA GLY A 232 -24.86 -105.99 17.59
C GLY A 232 -25.76 -106.50 18.73
N VAL A 233 -27.07 -106.65 18.49
CA VAL A 233 -28.06 -107.14 19.46
C VAL A 233 -28.05 -108.67 19.61
N PRO A 234 -27.94 -109.50 18.57
CA PRO A 234 -27.96 -110.95 18.69
C PRO A 234 -26.83 -111.50 19.56
N TYR A 235 -25.61 -110.94 19.44
CA TYR A 235 -24.48 -111.32 20.29
C TYR A 235 -24.76 -111.02 21.77
N ARG A 236 -25.18 -109.79 22.07
CA ARG A 236 -25.52 -109.36 23.44
C ARG A 236 -26.70 -110.14 24.01
N LYS A 237 -27.75 -110.35 23.23
CA LYS A 237 -28.94 -111.13 23.61
C LYS A 237 -28.59 -112.59 23.88
N CYS A 238 -27.70 -113.19 23.08
CA CYS A 238 -27.20 -114.54 23.30
C CYS A 238 -26.46 -114.63 24.64
N GLN A 239 -25.53 -113.70 24.90
CA GLN A 239 -24.83 -113.66 26.18
C GLN A 239 -25.76 -113.46 27.37
N GLU A 240 -26.72 -112.53 27.26
CA GLU A 240 -27.74 -112.28 28.29
C GLU A 240 -28.60 -113.53 28.57
N LEU A 241 -28.99 -114.28 27.54
CA LEU A 241 -29.81 -115.49 27.70
C LEU A 241 -29.05 -116.60 28.43
N PHE A 242 -27.78 -116.86 28.05
CA PHE A 242 -26.98 -117.87 28.74
C PHE A 242 -26.60 -117.45 30.16
N ALA A 243 -26.29 -116.16 30.38
CA ALA A 243 -26.04 -115.63 31.71
C ALA A 243 -27.29 -115.70 32.60
N GLY A 244 -28.46 -115.39 32.05
CA GLY A 244 -29.75 -115.53 32.73
C GLY A 244 -30.05 -116.98 33.10
N ALA A 245 -29.92 -117.91 32.15
CA ALA A 245 -30.13 -119.35 32.39
C ALA A 245 -29.18 -119.90 33.46
N ARG A 246 -27.93 -119.40 33.52
CA ARG A 246 -26.97 -119.74 34.57
C ARG A 246 -27.41 -119.21 35.93
N SER A 247 -27.87 -117.95 35.99
CA SER A 247 -28.39 -117.36 37.24
C SER A 247 -29.60 -118.14 37.74
N ASP A 248 -30.58 -118.41 36.88
CA ASP A 248 -31.79 -119.16 37.22
C ASP A 248 -31.46 -120.58 37.73
N CYS A 249 -30.46 -121.23 37.13
CA CYS A 249 -29.94 -122.53 37.58
C CYS A 249 -29.33 -122.45 38.99
N ALA A 250 -28.51 -121.43 39.25
CA ALA A 250 -27.86 -121.21 40.54
C ALA A 250 -28.88 -120.83 41.63
N ASP A 251 -29.94 -120.11 41.28
CA ASP A 251 -30.99 -119.76 42.23
C ASP A 251 -31.86 -120.98 42.61
N LEU A 252 -32.07 -121.93 41.69
CA LEU A 252 -32.83 -123.16 41.96
C LEU A 252 -32.06 -124.20 42.78
N LEU A 253 -30.73 -124.32 42.62
CA LEU A 253 -29.93 -125.42 43.18
C LEU A 253 -29.18 -125.10 44.48
N GLY A 254 -29.12 -123.84 44.89
CA GLY A 254 -28.60 -123.41 46.19
C GLY A 254 -27.15 -123.84 46.46
N GLU A 255 -26.93 -124.78 47.39
CA GLU A 255 -25.56 -125.23 47.73
C GLU A 255 -24.86 -126.02 46.61
N PHE A 256 -25.61 -126.53 45.61
CA PHE A 256 -25.06 -127.31 44.49
C PHE A 256 -24.78 -126.48 43.23
N ASN A 257 -24.60 -125.17 43.35
CA ASN A 257 -24.48 -124.24 42.21
C ASN A 257 -23.30 -124.50 41.26
N PHE A 258 -22.28 -125.24 41.71
CA PHE A 258 -21.13 -125.60 40.86
C PHE A 258 -21.53 -126.44 39.63
N LEU A 259 -22.66 -127.16 39.67
CA LEU A 259 -23.15 -127.91 38.50
C LEU A 259 -23.60 -127.00 37.34
N CYS A 260 -23.93 -125.73 37.62
CA CYS A 260 -24.38 -124.77 36.61
C CYS A 260 -23.22 -124.19 35.77
N ASP A 261 -21.95 -124.47 36.11
CA ASP A 261 -20.75 -124.05 35.35
C ASP A 261 -20.68 -124.65 33.94
N ILE A 262 -21.40 -125.74 33.70
CA ILE A 262 -21.48 -126.32 32.35
C ILE A 262 -22.15 -125.38 31.34
N VAL A 263 -23.02 -124.45 31.79
CA VAL A 263 -23.68 -123.45 30.94
C VAL A 263 -22.65 -122.47 30.34
N ASP A 264 -21.61 -122.11 31.11
CA ASP A 264 -20.55 -121.21 30.64
C ASP A 264 -19.68 -121.83 29.54
N THR A 265 -19.60 -123.16 29.49
CA THR A 265 -18.86 -123.87 28.43
C THR A 265 -19.47 -123.62 27.05
N PHE A 266 -20.77 -123.33 26.97
CA PHE A 266 -21.48 -123.05 25.71
C PHE A 266 -21.51 -121.56 25.34
N LEU A 267 -21.11 -120.65 26.23
CA LEU A 267 -21.06 -119.20 26.00
C LEU A 267 -20.26 -118.77 24.74
N PRO A 268 -19.12 -119.42 24.39
CA PRO A 268 -18.35 -119.07 23.20
C PRO A 268 -19.11 -119.24 21.88
N LEU A 269 -20.18 -120.05 21.84
CA LEU A 269 -21.04 -120.22 20.66
C LEU A 269 -21.72 -118.91 20.25
N CYS A 270 -21.94 -117.98 21.19
CA CYS A 270 -22.47 -116.66 20.90
C CYS A 270 -21.57 -115.85 19.94
N ASN A 271 -20.26 -116.14 19.84
CA ASN A 271 -19.36 -115.46 18.91
C ASN A 271 -19.72 -115.70 17.43
N ILE A 272 -20.50 -116.73 17.09
CA ILE A 272 -20.99 -116.95 15.71
C ILE A 272 -21.89 -115.78 15.28
N ALA A 273 -22.63 -115.19 16.23
CA ALA A 273 -23.48 -114.03 15.98
C ALA A 273 -22.68 -112.74 15.68
N ARG A 274 -21.35 -112.75 15.87
CA ARG A 274 -20.46 -111.61 15.65
C ARG A 274 -20.01 -111.44 14.19
N ALA A 275 -20.26 -112.44 13.33
CA ALA A 275 -19.96 -112.35 11.90
C ALA A 275 -20.69 -111.19 11.20
N GLY A 276 -21.85 -110.76 11.72
CA GLY A 276 -22.60 -109.60 11.23
C GLY A 276 -21.95 -108.25 11.53
N GLU A 277 -21.18 -108.11 12.62
CA GLU A 277 -20.54 -106.84 13.01
C GLU A 277 -19.47 -106.39 11.99
N PHE A 278 -18.78 -107.33 11.33
CA PHE A 278 -17.76 -107.00 10.32
C PHE A 278 -18.36 -106.22 9.13
N PHE A 279 -19.58 -106.56 8.73
CA PHE A 279 -20.27 -105.87 7.63
C PHE A 279 -20.76 -104.47 8.03
N CYS A 280 -20.89 -104.15 9.33
CA CYS A 280 -21.30 -102.83 9.83
C CYS A 280 -20.18 -101.78 9.80
N ILE A 281 -18.91 -102.18 9.65
CA ILE A 281 -17.76 -101.26 9.56
C ILE A 281 -17.61 -100.67 8.15
N ILE A 282 -18.11 -101.38 7.13
CA ILE A 282 -17.94 -101.01 5.72
C ILE A 282 -18.62 -99.65 5.40
N PRO A 283 -19.88 -99.38 5.79
CA PRO A 283 -20.54 -98.11 5.49
C PRO A 283 -19.84 -96.89 6.11
N SER A 284 -19.38 -96.99 7.36
CA SER A 284 -18.71 -95.89 8.08
C SER A 284 -17.30 -95.60 7.51
N TYR A 285 -16.57 -96.64 7.11
CA TYR A 285 -15.29 -96.50 6.42
C TYR A 285 -15.46 -95.81 5.06
N VAL A 286 -16.45 -96.25 4.26
CA VAL A 286 -16.74 -95.64 2.95
C VAL A 286 -17.19 -94.19 3.10
N ALA A 287 -18.06 -93.88 4.05
CA ALA A 287 -18.51 -92.51 4.31
C ALA A 287 -17.34 -91.58 4.65
N THR A 288 -16.43 -92.03 5.53
CA THR A 288 -15.26 -91.24 5.95
C THR A 288 -14.32 -90.98 4.77
N HIS A 289 -14.08 -91.99 3.94
CA HIS A 289 -13.22 -91.87 2.77
C HIS A 289 -13.83 -90.94 1.71
N LEU A 290 -15.13 -91.04 1.47
CA LEU A 290 -15.86 -90.24 0.48
C LEU A 290 -15.92 -88.76 0.91
N LYS A 291 -16.05 -88.48 2.22
CA LYS A 291 -15.96 -87.12 2.76
C LYS A 291 -14.59 -86.50 2.55
N GLN A 292 -13.52 -87.19 2.99
CA GLN A 292 -12.16 -86.66 2.96
C GLN A 292 -11.58 -86.53 1.55
N ARG A 293 -11.88 -87.50 0.67
CA ARG A 293 -11.29 -87.55 -0.68
C ARG A 293 -12.10 -86.84 -1.75
N LEU A 294 -13.41 -86.71 -1.58
CA LEU A 294 -14.30 -86.14 -2.61
C LEU A 294 -14.99 -84.86 -2.13
N ALA A 295 -15.72 -84.89 -1.02
CA ALA A 295 -16.60 -83.79 -0.65
C ALA A 295 -15.86 -82.50 -0.27
N ASP A 296 -14.93 -82.58 0.68
CA ASP A 296 -14.18 -81.42 1.17
C ASP A 296 -13.29 -80.76 0.10
N PRO A 297 -12.47 -81.49 -0.68
CA PRO A 297 -11.64 -80.87 -1.72
C PRO A 297 -12.46 -80.25 -2.85
N THR A 298 -13.60 -80.84 -3.22
CA THR A 298 -14.47 -80.29 -4.27
C THR A 298 -15.07 -78.94 -3.86
N VAL A 299 -15.55 -78.83 -2.61
CA VAL A 299 -16.09 -77.57 -2.08
C VAL A 299 -14.99 -76.52 -1.91
N ALA A 300 -13.78 -76.93 -1.49
CA ALA A 300 -12.64 -76.03 -1.34
C ALA A 300 -12.16 -75.48 -2.69
N ALA A 301 -12.02 -76.34 -3.71
CA ALA A 301 -11.63 -75.94 -5.07
C ALA A 301 -12.62 -74.95 -5.68
N PHE A 302 -13.93 -75.21 -5.50
CA PHE A 302 -14.98 -74.32 -5.99
C PHE A 302 -14.96 -72.94 -5.31
N ARG A 303 -14.78 -72.91 -3.98
CA ARG A 303 -14.69 -71.66 -3.21
C ARG A 303 -13.44 -70.85 -3.58
N LYS A 304 -12.32 -71.54 -3.86
CA LYS A 304 -11.09 -70.89 -4.35
C LYS A 304 -11.34 -70.26 -5.71
N MET A 305 -11.94 -70.99 -6.65
CA MET A 305 -12.32 -70.46 -7.96
C MET A 305 -13.19 -69.21 -7.83
N MET A 306 -14.25 -69.22 -7.04
CA MET A 306 -15.14 -68.05 -6.88
C MET A 306 -14.42 -66.80 -6.36
N ARG A 307 -13.40 -66.95 -5.50
CA ARG A 307 -12.65 -65.81 -4.95
C ARG A 307 -11.74 -65.13 -5.97
N GLU A 308 -11.24 -65.87 -6.96
CA GLU A 308 -10.36 -65.31 -8.01
C GLU A 308 -11.12 -64.45 -9.03
N PHE A 309 -12.46 -64.51 -9.06
CA PHE A 309 -13.30 -63.83 -10.05
C PHE A 309 -14.20 -62.71 -9.48
N ASP A 310 -13.99 -62.27 -8.24
CA ASP A 310 -14.77 -61.16 -7.65
C ASP A 310 -14.22 -59.80 -8.13
N PHE A 311 -14.88 -59.17 -9.11
CA PHE A 311 -14.48 -57.88 -9.66
C PHE A 311 -15.52 -56.80 -9.36
N ASN A 312 -15.18 -55.87 -8.45
CA ASN A 312 -15.98 -54.67 -8.20
C ASN A 312 -15.43 -53.48 -8.99
N ILE A 313 -15.91 -53.29 -10.23
CA ILE A 313 -15.45 -52.19 -11.10
C ILE A 313 -16.34 -50.95 -10.89
N SER A 314 -15.79 -49.94 -10.21
CA SER A 314 -16.33 -48.58 -10.21
C SER A 314 -15.36 -47.63 -10.91
N ALA A 315 -15.83 -46.97 -11.98
CA ALA A 315 -15.08 -45.96 -12.71
C ALA A 315 -15.74 -44.59 -12.45
N SER A 316 -15.02 -43.70 -11.78
CA SER A 316 -15.40 -42.30 -11.62
C SER A 316 -14.21 -41.42 -11.99
N VAL A 317 -14.39 -40.54 -12.97
CA VAL A 317 -13.39 -39.54 -13.34
C VAL A 317 -13.79 -38.22 -12.71
N LYS A 318 -13.00 -37.76 -11.73
CA LYS A 318 -13.11 -36.40 -11.18
C LYS A 318 -12.12 -35.51 -11.92
N LEU A 319 -12.63 -34.54 -12.67
CA LEU A 319 -11.81 -33.48 -13.26
C LEU A 319 -11.97 -32.24 -12.37
N ASP A 320 -11.02 -32.03 -11.47
CA ASP A 320 -10.97 -30.81 -10.65
C ASP A 320 -10.32 -29.69 -11.47
N LEU A 321 -11.15 -28.98 -12.23
CA LEU A 321 -10.76 -27.72 -12.87
C LEU A 321 -10.98 -26.59 -11.87
N ASP A 322 -9.96 -26.34 -11.06
CA ASP A 322 -9.99 -25.28 -10.06
C ASP A 322 -9.72 -23.92 -10.73
N VAL A 323 -10.78 -23.34 -11.30
CA VAL A 323 -10.80 -21.95 -11.82
C VAL A 323 -11.68 -21.11 -10.91
N ASN A 324 -11.44 -21.18 -9.61
CA ASN A 324 -12.11 -20.33 -8.64
C ASN A 324 -11.08 -19.49 -7.88
N SER A 325 -10.45 -18.56 -8.59
CA SER A 325 -9.71 -17.47 -7.95
C SER A 325 -10.71 -16.64 -7.14
N SER A 326 -10.60 -16.70 -5.82
CA SER A 326 -11.51 -16.07 -4.83
C SER A 326 -11.66 -14.55 -4.95
N ARG A 327 -10.89 -13.91 -5.83
CA ARG A 327 -10.98 -12.49 -6.17
C ARG A 327 -10.94 -12.31 -7.68
N SER A 328 -11.75 -11.39 -8.20
CA SER A 328 -11.64 -10.97 -9.59
C SER A 328 -10.38 -10.14 -9.80
N VAL A 329 -9.83 -10.17 -11.02
CA VAL A 329 -8.68 -9.32 -11.41
C VAL A 329 -9.01 -7.84 -11.17
N GLN A 330 -10.27 -7.44 -11.33
CA GLN A 330 -10.77 -6.10 -11.01
C GLN A 330 -10.81 -5.75 -9.51
N GLN A 331 -11.00 -6.71 -8.61
CA GLN A 331 -10.97 -6.42 -7.16
C GLN A 331 -9.54 -6.25 -6.65
N VAL A 332 -8.64 -7.15 -7.06
CA VAL A 332 -7.21 -7.06 -6.70
C VAL A 332 -6.62 -5.74 -7.21
N SER A 333 -7.11 -5.29 -8.36
CA SER A 333 -6.64 -4.06 -8.99
C SER A 333 -7.07 -2.78 -8.29
N GLN A 334 -8.34 -2.71 -7.90
CA GLN A 334 -8.87 -1.59 -7.16
C GLN A 334 -8.21 -1.48 -5.79
N ASP A 335 -7.93 -2.61 -5.13
CA ASP A 335 -7.20 -2.62 -3.86
C ASP A 335 -5.79 -2.01 -4.00
N ILE A 336 -5.01 -2.43 -5.02
CA ILE A 336 -3.65 -1.90 -5.26
C ILE A 336 -3.67 -0.40 -5.60
N LEU A 337 -4.60 0.03 -6.45
CA LEU A 337 -4.76 1.44 -6.81
C LEU A 337 -5.19 2.30 -5.63
N ASN A 338 -6.09 1.78 -4.79
CA ASN A 338 -6.54 2.46 -3.58
C ASN A 338 -5.41 2.59 -2.57
N GLU A 339 -4.55 1.59 -2.44
CA GLU A 339 -3.39 1.62 -1.54
C GLU A 339 -2.36 2.67 -2.02
N ILE A 340 -1.94 2.62 -3.29
CA ILE A 340 -0.98 3.59 -3.87
C ILE A 340 -1.53 5.02 -3.82
N SER A 341 -2.80 5.21 -4.17
CA SER A 341 -3.44 6.53 -4.08
C SER A 341 -3.57 7.01 -2.63
N SER A 342 -3.75 6.11 -1.65
CA SER A 342 -3.80 6.48 -0.23
C SER A 342 -2.45 6.98 0.29
N ASP A 343 -1.35 6.34 -0.09
CA ASP A 343 0.00 6.73 0.30
C ASP A 343 0.39 8.08 -0.33
N LEU A 344 0.05 8.27 -1.60
CA LEU A 344 0.33 9.53 -2.30
C LEU A 344 -0.60 10.67 -1.86
N ARG A 345 -1.82 10.38 -1.38
CA ARG A 345 -2.70 11.36 -0.72
C ARG A 345 -2.12 11.91 0.58
N VAL A 346 -1.24 11.17 1.27
CA VAL A 346 -0.52 11.71 2.43
C VAL A 346 0.40 12.87 2.00
N LEU A 347 1.06 12.74 0.85
CA LEU A 347 1.88 13.79 0.27
C LEU A 347 1.05 15.00 -0.21
N GLU A 348 -0.14 14.77 -0.77
CA GLU A 348 -1.09 15.86 -1.08
C GLU A 348 -1.54 16.60 0.18
N LYS A 349 -1.86 15.90 1.27
CA LYS A 349 -2.24 16.54 2.54
C LYS A 349 -1.11 17.38 3.15
N LEU A 350 0.15 17.01 2.91
CA LEU A 350 1.31 17.81 3.31
C LEU A 350 1.48 19.12 2.51
N ARG A 351 0.80 19.26 1.37
CA ARG A 351 0.82 20.46 0.52
C ARG A 351 -0.10 21.58 1.04
N GLU A 352 -1.22 21.24 1.67
CA GLU A 352 -2.17 22.22 2.23
C GLU A 352 -1.54 23.20 3.24
N PRO A 353 -0.70 22.78 4.23
CA PRO A 353 -0.11 23.70 5.19
C PRO A 353 0.91 24.67 4.57
N LEU A 354 1.53 24.33 3.44
CA LEU A 354 2.53 25.19 2.76
C LEU A 354 1.95 26.54 2.32
N VAL A 355 0.65 26.59 2.02
CA VAL A 355 -0.05 27.83 1.67
C VAL A 355 -0.14 28.76 2.87
N TYR A 356 -0.56 28.24 4.02
CA TYR A 356 -0.61 28.98 5.26
C TYR A 356 0.78 29.39 5.72
N CYS A 357 1.80 28.55 5.47
CA CYS A 357 3.19 28.93 5.71
C CYS A 357 3.56 30.20 4.94
N SER A 358 3.23 30.33 3.66
CA SER A 358 3.57 31.54 2.88
C SER A 358 2.98 32.84 3.47
N LEU A 359 1.72 32.80 3.94
CA LEU A 359 1.06 33.92 4.59
C LEU A 359 1.66 34.24 5.97
N VAL A 360 1.95 33.21 6.77
CA VAL A 360 2.64 33.35 8.07
C VAL A 360 4.02 33.96 7.88
N LEU A 361 4.75 33.56 6.85
CA LEU A 361 6.06 34.10 6.51
C LEU A 361 5.98 35.57 6.09
N LEU A 362 4.97 35.95 5.30
CA LEU A 362 4.72 37.34 4.94
C LEU A 362 4.42 38.19 6.20
N GLY A 363 3.53 37.74 7.07
CA GLY A 363 3.21 38.42 8.33
C GLY A 363 4.42 38.55 9.26
N TRP A 364 5.22 37.49 9.38
CA TRP A 364 6.46 37.51 10.15
C TRP A 364 7.50 38.48 9.57
N SER A 365 7.61 38.57 8.24
CA SER A 365 8.50 39.51 7.56
C SER A 365 8.11 40.97 7.84
N PHE A 366 6.80 41.26 7.82
CA PHE A 366 6.26 42.57 8.17
C PHE A 366 6.57 42.94 9.63
N LEU A 367 6.37 41.99 10.56
CA LEU A 367 6.66 42.21 11.98
C LEU A 367 8.15 42.51 12.21
N ARG A 368 9.06 41.85 11.48
CA ARG A 368 10.49 42.18 11.53
C ARG A 368 10.76 43.59 11.03
N ALA A 369 10.14 44.02 9.93
CA ALA A 369 10.31 45.37 9.41
C ALA A 369 9.86 46.43 10.44
N VAL A 370 8.73 46.18 11.12
CA VAL A 370 8.24 47.03 12.21
C VAL A 370 9.22 47.07 13.38
N ARG A 371 9.74 45.90 13.81
CA ARG A 371 10.74 45.83 14.91
C ARG A 371 12.06 46.49 14.54
N TYR A 372 12.52 46.32 13.29
CA TYR A 372 13.72 46.96 12.78
C TYR A 372 13.57 48.48 12.82
N LYS A 373 12.49 49.02 12.23
CA LYS A 373 12.20 50.46 12.26
C LYS A 373 12.09 50.99 13.70
N ARG A 374 11.44 50.24 14.60
CA ARG A 374 11.30 50.64 16.00
C ARG A 374 12.67 50.75 16.70
N ARG A 375 13.57 49.80 16.49
CA ARG A 375 14.94 49.85 17.03
C ARG A 375 15.75 50.97 16.39
N TYR A 376 15.73 51.08 15.06
CA TYR A 376 16.40 52.14 14.32
C TYR A 376 16.05 53.55 14.79
N LEU A 377 14.79 53.79 15.20
CA LEU A 377 14.34 55.08 15.71
C LEU A 377 14.57 55.31 17.22
N ARG A 378 14.83 54.24 17.99
CA ARG A 378 14.99 54.31 19.46
C ARG A 378 16.43 54.21 19.91
N GLU A 379 17.21 53.36 19.26
CA GLU A 379 18.60 53.06 19.59
C GLU A 379 19.50 53.84 18.61
N LEU A 380 20.28 54.79 19.13
CA LEU A 380 21.17 55.61 18.30
C LEU A 380 22.28 54.76 17.65
N ASP A 381 22.76 53.73 18.34
CA ASP A 381 23.84 52.85 17.85
C ASP A 381 23.35 51.78 16.86
N PHE A 382 22.05 51.70 16.58
CA PHE A 382 21.45 50.67 15.74
C PHE A 382 21.43 51.07 14.25
N ASP A 383 22.40 50.61 13.46
CA ASP A 383 22.53 50.82 12.00
C ASP A 383 22.38 52.28 11.50
N ASN A 384 22.46 53.28 12.39
CA ASN A 384 22.37 54.71 12.08
C ASN A 384 23.70 55.28 11.56
N VAL A 385 24.26 54.64 10.53
CA VAL A 385 25.55 55.03 9.95
C VAL A 385 25.45 56.09 8.85
N TYR A 386 24.25 56.61 8.57
CA TYR A 386 23.99 57.47 7.42
C TYR A 386 24.01 58.97 7.77
N ILE A 387 24.85 59.73 7.05
CA ILE A 387 24.90 61.19 7.18
C ILE A 387 23.89 61.84 6.23
N THR A 388 22.75 62.22 6.79
CA THR A 388 21.64 62.83 6.04
C THR A 388 21.92 64.29 5.65
N ALA A 389 21.15 64.81 4.70
CA ALA A 389 21.20 66.24 4.34
C ALA A 389 20.82 67.17 5.51
N GLN A 390 19.92 66.71 6.38
CA GLN A 390 19.49 67.46 7.57
C GLN A 390 20.63 67.55 8.59
N PHE A 391 21.39 66.45 8.79
CA PHE A 391 22.56 66.45 9.64
C PHE A 391 23.61 67.46 9.15
N ARG A 392 23.89 67.49 7.84
CA ARG A 392 24.82 68.47 7.26
C ARG A 392 24.38 69.92 7.46
N GLN A 393 23.09 70.20 7.27
CA GLN A 393 22.55 71.55 7.50
C GLN A 393 22.64 71.96 8.97
N LEU A 394 22.46 71.01 9.90
CA LEU A 394 22.63 71.26 11.32
C LEU A 394 24.09 71.52 11.67
N ASP A 395 25.01 70.69 11.17
CA ASP A 395 26.46 70.84 11.37
C ASP A 395 26.98 72.16 10.79
N GLU A 396 26.49 72.56 9.61
CA GLU A 396 26.83 73.83 8.98
C GLU A 396 26.31 75.03 9.79
N ARG A 397 25.09 74.96 10.34
CA ARG A 397 24.56 75.99 11.24
C ARG A 397 25.37 76.10 12.53
N LEU A 398 25.78 74.98 13.11
CA LEU A 398 26.63 74.95 14.30
C LEU A 398 28.01 75.56 14.00
N ARG A 399 28.58 75.23 12.84
CA ARG A 399 29.85 75.80 12.37
C ARG A 399 29.76 77.32 12.18
N LEU A 400 28.70 77.81 11.54
CA LEU A 400 28.44 79.25 11.36
C LEU A 400 28.20 79.96 12.70
N GLY A 401 27.61 79.28 13.68
CA GLY A 401 27.46 79.77 15.06
C GLY A 401 28.75 79.75 15.90
N GLY A 402 29.88 79.33 15.34
CA GLY A 402 31.17 79.23 16.02
C GLY A 402 31.32 77.99 16.91
N GLY A 403 30.45 76.99 16.76
CA GLY A 403 30.57 75.68 17.40
C GLY A 403 31.49 74.72 16.64
N ALA A 404 31.91 73.64 17.31
CA ALA A 404 32.71 72.59 16.68
C ALA A 404 31.91 71.84 15.61
N SER A 405 32.48 71.69 14.42
CA SER A 405 31.90 70.94 13.30
C SER A 405 32.45 69.52 13.30
N VAL A 406 31.57 68.54 13.07
CA VAL A 406 31.90 67.10 12.99
C VAL A 406 32.39 66.72 11.58
N LEU A 407 32.21 67.61 10.59
CA LEU A 407 32.67 67.43 9.22
C LEU A 407 33.90 68.34 8.95
N PRO A 408 34.89 67.91 8.14
CA PRO A 408 34.95 66.70 7.31
C PRO A 408 35.34 65.43 8.08
N LEU A 409 34.87 64.28 7.61
CA LEU A 409 35.21 62.97 8.19
C LEU A 409 36.70 62.63 8.01
N THR A 410 37.31 62.00 9.01
CA THR A 410 38.63 61.39 8.84
C THR A 410 38.59 60.18 7.90
N ARG A 411 39.73 59.76 7.35
CA ARG A 411 39.81 58.57 6.47
C ARG A 411 39.26 57.29 7.12
N ARG A 412 39.38 57.16 8.45
CA ARG A 412 38.87 56.00 9.20
C ARG A 412 37.35 56.07 9.38
N GLU A 413 36.83 57.26 9.72
CA GLU A 413 35.39 57.47 9.89
C GLU A 413 34.63 57.41 8.56
N ALA A 414 35.26 57.81 7.45
CA ALA A 414 34.70 57.70 6.11
C ALA A 414 34.44 56.24 5.67
N ASN A 415 35.09 55.26 6.30
CA ASN A 415 34.80 53.84 6.09
C ASN A 415 33.59 53.34 6.92
N THR A 416 33.21 54.07 7.97
CA THR A 416 32.12 53.70 8.89
C THR A 416 30.82 54.43 8.54
N TYR A 417 30.91 55.73 8.22
CA TYR A 417 29.73 56.58 7.96
C TYR A 417 29.50 56.80 6.47
N ILE A 418 28.25 56.61 6.03
CA ILE A 418 27.86 56.62 4.62
C ILE A 418 27.21 57.95 4.25
N SER A 419 27.70 58.56 3.16
CA SER A 419 27.17 59.80 2.58
C SER A 419 26.34 59.50 1.31
N PRO A 420 25.00 59.71 1.32
CA PRO A 420 24.15 59.39 0.17
C PRO A 420 24.47 60.19 -1.10
N ARG A 421 24.99 61.43 -0.96
CA ARG A 421 25.20 62.37 -2.08
C ARG A 421 26.51 62.17 -2.86
N GLN A 422 27.48 61.45 -2.31
CA GLN A 422 28.73 61.15 -3.03
C GLN A 422 28.59 59.92 -3.95
N CYS A 423 27.53 59.13 -3.79
CA CYS A 423 27.33 57.88 -4.53
C CYS A 423 26.72 58.07 -5.93
N THR A 424 26.14 59.23 -6.23
CA THR A 424 25.54 59.52 -7.55
C THR A 424 26.56 59.75 -8.66
N ARG A 425 27.85 59.93 -8.35
CA ARG A 425 28.89 60.18 -9.37
C ARG A 425 29.63 58.93 -9.86
N VAL A 426 29.51 57.78 -9.19
CA VAL A 426 30.39 56.61 -9.45
C VAL A 426 29.64 55.37 -9.96
N CYS A 427 28.30 55.34 -9.92
CA CYS A 427 27.55 54.14 -10.31
C CYS A 427 26.83 54.33 -11.65
N MET A 428 27.47 53.86 -12.73
CA MET A 428 26.89 53.87 -14.09
C MET A 428 25.57 53.08 -14.19
N CYS A 429 25.28 52.19 -13.24
CA CYS A 429 24.02 51.44 -13.16
C CYS A 429 22.79 52.30 -12.80
N VAL A 430 22.97 53.52 -12.28
CA VAL A 430 21.84 54.39 -11.89
C VAL A 430 21.12 54.96 -13.12
N TYR A 431 21.84 55.20 -14.23
CA TYR A 431 21.24 55.76 -15.45
C TYR A 431 20.26 54.80 -16.14
N LEU A 432 20.47 53.48 -16.05
CA LEU A 432 19.55 52.49 -16.63
C LEU A 432 18.26 52.33 -15.79
N CYS A 433 18.36 52.45 -14.45
CA CYS A 433 17.18 52.39 -13.56
C CYS A 433 16.31 53.66 -13.61
N MET A 434 16.87 54.80 -14.05
CA MET A 434 16.13 56.05 -14.15
C MET A 434 15.06 56.04 -15.25
N PHE A 435 15.19 55.16 -16.25
CA PHE A 435 14.27 55.07 -17.39
C PHE A 435 13.05 54.16 -17.18
N ILE A 436 13.02 53.29 -16.15
CA ILE A 436 11.95 52.29 -16.01
C ILE A 436 10.95 52.60 -14.88
N SER A 437 11.24 53.46 -13.89
CA SER A 437 10.21 53.92 -12.93
C SER A 437 10.68 55.08 -12.04
N PRO A 438 9.94 56.20 -11.95
CA PRO A 438 10.28 57.34 -11.08
C PRO A 438 9.98 57.10 -9.59
N VAL A 439 9.69 55.87 -9.17
CA VAL A 439 9.12 55.54 -7.84
C VAL A 439 10.14 54.92 -6.88
N LEU A 440 11.31 54.50 -7.34
CA LEU A 440 12.35 53.95 -6.47
C LEU A 440 13.35 55.07 -6.09
N PRO A 441 13.44 55.48 -4.81
CA PRO A 441 14.51 56.38 -4.40
C PRO A 441 15.83 55.67 -4.64
N SER A 442 16.73 56.35 -5.35
CA SER A 442 18.08 55.94 -5.71
C SER A 442 18.77 55.16 -4.58
N VAL A 443 18.77 53.84 -4.69
CA VAL A 443 19.45 52.93 -3.76
C VAL A 443 20.93 53.00 -4.07
N SER A 444 21.67 53.74 -3.25
CA SER A 444 23.14 53.76 -3.28
C SER A 444 23.67 52.41 -2.80
N LEU A 445 24.07 51.55 -3.74
CA LEU A 445 24.48 50.16 -3.51
C LEU A 445 25.99 50.07 -3.21
N GLN A 446 26.43 50.66 -2.09
CA GLN A 446 27.74 50.33 -1.55
C GLN A 446 27.57 49.27 -0.46
N LEU A 447 27.84 48.01 -0.83
CA LEU A 447 27.93 46.92 0.15
C LEU A 447 29.32 46.91 0.79
N SER A 448 29.35 46.91 2.12
CA SER A 448 30.55 46.68 2.92
C SER A 448 31.17 45.31 2.61
N PHE A 449 32.48 45.13 2.84
CA PHE A 449 33.18 43.86 2.58
C PHE A 449 32.51 42.67 3.30
N ARG A 450 32.00 42.89 4.53
CA ARG A 450 31.23 41.89 5.27
C ARG A 450 29.93 41.51 4.56
N GLU A 451 29.23 42.49 4.00
CA GLU A 451 27.97 42.27 3.30
C GLU A 451 28.21 41.58 1.95
N ARG A 452 29.29 41.91 1.22
CA ARG A 452 29.71 41.19 0.00
C ARG A 452 29.97 39.71 0.27
N ARG A 453 30.67 39.39 1.36
CA ARG A 453 30.94 38.00 1.76
C ARG A 453 29.64 37.27 2.13
N ALA A 454 28.71 37.94 2.82
CA ALA A 454 27.39 37.38 3.13
C ALA A 454 26.50 37.19 1.88
N VAL A 455 26.66 38.03 0.85
CA VAL A 455 26.00 37.84 -0.46
C VAL A 455 26.58 36.62 -1.17
N LEU A 456 27.90 36.47 -1.24
CA LEU A 456 28.57 35.32 -1.89
C LEU A 456 28.16 33.98 -1.26
N VAL A 457 28.19 33.88 0.07
CA VAL A 457 27.71 32.67 0.80
C VAL A 457 26.24 32.39 0.48
N GLY A 458 25.44 33.44 0.31
CA GLY A 458 24.05 33.31 -0.12
C GLY A 458 23.88 32.75 -1.52
N VAL A 459 24.70 33.19 -2.48
CA VAL A 459 24.67 32.69 -3.87
C VAL A 459 25.03 31.20 -3.93
N VAL A 460 26.06 30.79 -3.19
CA VAL A 460 26.46 29.36 -3.09
C VAL A 460 25.33 28.53 -2.48
N SER A 461 24.65 29.04 -1.45
CA SER A 461 23.49 28.38 -0.87
C SER A 461 22.37 28.21 -1.90
N VAL A 462 22.03 29.24 -2.67
CA VAL A 462 21.00 29.15 -3.72
C VAL A 462 21.39 28.12 -4.79
N LEU A 463 22.65 28.14 -5.25
CA LEU A 463 23.15 27.19 -6.24
C LEU A 463 23.02 25.73 -5.76
N ARG A 464 23.30 25.46 -4.47
CA ARG A 464 23.12 24.13 -3.86
C ARG A 464 21.67 23.65 -3.92
N HIS A 465 20.71 24.53 -3.67
CA HIS A 465 19.28 24.16 -3.73
C HIS A 465 18.78 24.02 -5.17
N MET A 466 19.30 24.82 -6.11
CA MET A 466 19.05 24.63 -7.55
C MET A 466 19.57 23.26 -8.02
N LEU A 467 20.76 22.84 -7.55
CA LEU A 467 21.30 21.50 -7.82
C LEU A 467 20.42 20.38 -7.28
N MET A 468 19.94 20.49 -6.03
CA MET A 468 19.00 19.51 -5.47
C MET A 468 17.67 19.47 -6.23
N GLY A 469 17.15 20.62 -6.65
CA GLY A 469 15.97 20.69 -7.51
C GLY A 469 16.17 20.02 -8.86
N GLY A 470 17.32 20.26 -9.50
CA GLY A 470 17.69 19.57 -10.73
C GLY A 470 17.78 18.06 -10.54
N LEU A 471 18.35 17.60 -9.42
CA LEU A 471 18.42 16.17 -9.08
C LEU A 471 17.03 15.53 -8.95
N LEU A 472 16.07 16.22 -8.32
CA LEU A 472 14.69 15.75 -8.18
C LEU A 472 13.96 15.64 -9.53
N VAL A 473 14.17 16.60 -10.43
CA VAL A 473 13.61 16.55 -11.79
C VAL A 473 14.20 15.38 -12.59
N VAL A 474 15.50 15.13 -12.45
CA VAL A 474 16.15 13.96 -13.06
C VAL A 474 15.60 12.67 -12.47
N LEU A 475 15.36 12.61 -11.17
CA LEU A 475 14.76 11.45 -10.52
C LEU A 475 13.33 11.17 -11.03
N ASP A 476 12.50 12.21 -11.18
CA ASP A 476 11.15 12.09 -11.78
C ASP A 476 11.22 11.52 -13.20
N PHE A 477 12.14 12.03 -14.02
CA PHE A 477 12.39 11.51 -15.36
C PHE A 477 12.85 10.04 -15.35
N LEU A 478 13.72 9.67 -14.40
CA LEU A 478 14.15 8.28 -14.24
C LEU A 478 13.01 7.36 -13.81
N VAL A 479 12.13 7.79 -12.91
CA VAL A 479 10.95 7.03 -12.49
C VAL A 479 10.00 6.84 -13.67
N PHE A 480 9.72 7.89 -14.43
CA PHE A 480 8.96 7.81 -15.67
C PHE A 480 9.60 6.82 -16.66
N TRP A 481 10.90 6.91 -16.87
CA TRP A 481 11.64 6.00 -17.75
C TRP A 481 11.54 4.54 -17.28
N ILE A 482 11.68 4.27 -15.99
CA ILE A 482 11.55 2.92 -15.42
C ILE A 482 10.12 2.39 -15.63
N LEU A 483 9.10 3.18 -15.35
CA LEU A 483 7.71 2.80 -15.57
C LEU A 483 7.41 2.51 -17.04
N ASP A 484 7.97 3.31 -17.95
CA ASP A 484 7.85 3.08 -19.40
C ASP A 484 8.59 1.80 -19.84
N GLN A 485 9.77 1.52 -19.30
CA GLN A 485 10.47 0.26 -19.55
C GLN A 485 9.68 -0.95 -19.05
N VAL A 486 9.05 -0.87 -17.87
CA VAL A 486 8.16 -1.92 -17.37
C VAL A 486 6.95 -2.09 -18.29
N HIS A 487 6.35 -1.01 -18.78
CA HIS A 487 5.26 -1.06 -19.74
C HIS A 487 5.67 -1.75 -21.06
N LEU A 488 6.86 -1.44 -21.58
CA LEU A 488 7.43 -2.06 -22.77
C LEU A 488 7.75 -3.53 -22.58
N GLN A 489 8.30 -3.92 -21.42
CA GLN A 489 8.57 -5.32 -21.07
C GLN A 489 7.28 -6.12 -20.97
N VAL A 490 6.24 -5.59 -20.31
CA VAL A 490 4.93 -6.26 -20.24
C VAL A 490 4.31 -6.41 -21.62
N LYS A 491 4.40 -5.39 -22.50
CA LYS A 491 4.01 -5.54 -23.91
C LYS A 491 4.81 -6.62 -24.63
N GLY A 492 6.13 -6.63 -24.47
CA GLY A 492 7.04 -7.60 -25.11
C GLY A 492 6.76 -9.04 -24.68
N ASP A 493 6.57 -9.28 -23.38
CA ASP A 493 6.29 -10.60 -22.81
C ASP A 493 4.90 -11.12 -23.17
N VAL A 494 3.92 -10.22 -23.32
CA VAL A 494 2.57 -10.57 -23.78
C VAL A 494 2.56 -10.85 -25.29
N ILE A 495 3.36 -10.14 -26.09
CA ILE A 495 3.50 -10.38 -27.53
C ILE A 495 4.29 -11.67 -27.80
N ALA A 496 5.37 -11.93 -27.06
CA ALA A 496 6.19 -13.15 -27.19
C ALA A 496 5.45 -14.42 -26.75
N ARG A 497 4.58 -14.34 -25.73
CA ARG A 497 3.66 -15.45 -25.38
C ARG A 497 2.44 -15.52 -26.31
N GLY A 498 2.18 -14.48 -27.09
CA GLY A 498 1.00 -14.28 -27.94
C GLY A 498 1.17 -14.68 -29.42
N GLU A 499 2.13 -15.55 -29.75
CA GLU A 499 2.45 -15.92 -31.14
C GLU A 499 1.34 -16.73 -31.86
N ARG A 500 0.12 -16.79 -31.31
CA ARG A 500 -1.12 -17.11 -32.04
C ARG A 500 -2.29 -16.16 -31.73
N ARG A 501 -2.12 -14.85 -32.01
CA ARG A 501 -3.16 -13.79 -32.25
C ARG A 501 -4.05 -13.35 -31.06
N PRO A 502 -4.64 -12.11 -31.10
CA PRO A 502 -4.41 -10.97 -31.98
C PRO A 502 -3.89 -9.72 -31.24
N ALA A 503 -2.95 -9.00 -31.86
CA ALA A 503 -2.37 -7.75 -31.37
C ALA A 503 -3.40 -6.59 -31.17
N THR A 504 -4.64 -6.75 -31.62
CA THR A 504 -5.73 -5.74 -31.54
C THR A 504 -6.39 -5.61 -30.16
N ALA A 505 -6.23 -6.60 -29.26
CA ALA A 505 -6.82 -6.50 -27.92
C ALA A 505 -5.96 -5.65 -26.97
N LEU A 506 -4.63 -5.79 -27.03
CA LEU A 506 -3.71 -4.99 -26.19
C LEU A 506 -3.65 -3.51 -26.62
N SER A 507 -3.86 -3.21 -27.90
CA SER A 507 -3.88 -1.82 -28.38
C SER A 507 -5.05 -1.01 -27.82
N ARG A 508 -6.13 -1.65 -27.33
CA ARG A 508 -7.24 -0.95 -26.65
C ARG A 508 -6.90 -0.54 -25.22
N CYS A 509 -5.89 -1.15 -24.61
CA CYS A 509 -5.52 -0.88 -23.21
C CYS A 509 -4.48 0.24 -23.05
N SER A 510 -3.97 0.83 -24.13
CA SER A 510 -2.95 1.89 -24.11
C SER A 510 -3.51 3.30 -24.43
N GLY A 511 -4.83 3.48 -24.31
CA GLY A 511 -5.51 4.75 -24.61
C GLY A 511 -5.45 5.76 -23.47
#